data_AF-A0A2K1E3V2-F1
#
_entry.id   AF-A0A2K1E3V2-F1
#
_cell.length_a   1.000
_cell.length_b   1.000
_cell.length_c   1.000
_cell.angle_alpha   90.00
_cell.angle_beta   90.00
_cell.angle_gamma   90.00
#
_symmetry.space_group_name_H-M   'P 1'
#
loop_
_entity.id
_entity.type
_entity.pdbx_description
1 polymer ?
#
loop_
_entity_poly.entity_id
_entity_poly.type
_entity_poly.pdbx_seq_one_letter_code
_entity_poly.pdbx_strand_id
1 'polypeptide(L)'
;MRHIIFYILLISTFFGFSQEENKKAVKTLEQAKDLVYEGNELALNEDYINAEMEYRKAISKEPSLAVGNYNLANAYYEKGSFDEALYRLQQAAKTAVSKEEKHKAYHNIGNVLMQNKKCKEATEAFKNALRNNPADEETRYNYALAKQCAEEQQEQQDQQDENKDQNDQNDENKDQDDKQEDQKENEDENKEDQKDQGDQDQKEGDDQKDEKGDPKDEQEKDGNQENQDKEQQKPQPKPGQLSPQQIKNLLEAMNNQEEKVQEKINAEKTKGVKVRSEKDW
;
A
#
# COMPACT_ATOMS: atom_id res chain seq x y z
N MET A 1 -70.56 -3.81 13.78
CA MET A 1 -70.00 -3.36 15.07
C MET A 1 -69.13 -4.41 15.77
N ARG A 2 -69.55 -5.68 15.90
CA ARG A 2 -68.76 -6.73 16.59
C ARG A 2 -67.35 -6.96 16.01
N HIS A 3 -67.19 -6.90 14.69
CA HIS A 3 -65.87 -7.00 14.04
C HIS A 3 -65.00 -5.75 14.24
N ILE A 4 -65.59 -4.55 14.29
CA ILE A 4 -64.85 -3.29 14.52
C ILE A 4 -64.28 -3.26 15.93
N ILE A 5 -65.05 -3.67 16.94
CA ILE A 5 -64.58 -3.79 18.32
C ILE A 5 -63.44 -4.81 18.41
N PHE A 6 -63.54 -5.93 17.68
CA PHE A 6 -62.50 -6.95 17.63
C PHE A 6 -61.19 -6.40 17.02
N TYR A 7 -61.27 -5.64 15.93
CA TYR A 7 -60.08 -5.02 15.32
C TYR A 7 -59.47 -3.93 16.22
N ILE A 8 -60.27 -3.14 16.94
CA ILE A 8 -59.76 -2.13 17.88
C ILE A 8 -59.03 -2.79 19.06
N LEU A 9 -59.57 -3.88 19.60
CA LEU A 9 -58.92 -4.66 20.67
C LEU A 9 -57.62 -5.32 20.19
N LEU A 10 -57.61 -5.80 18.94
CA LEU A 10 -56.42 -6.38 18.34
C LEU A 10 -55.33 -5.32 18.15
N ILE A 11 -55.68 -4.14 17.60
CA ILE A 11 -54.74 -3.01 17.43
C ILE A 11 -54.21 -2.52 18.79
N SER A 12 -55.03 -2.40 19.83
CA SER A 12 -54.57 -1.92 21.14
C SER A 12 -53.58 -2.88 21.82
N THR A 13 -53.77 -4.20 21.66
CA THR A 13 -52.80 -5.19 22.15
C THR A 13 -51.47 -5.14 21.39
N PHE A 14 -51.48 -4.96 20.07
CA PHE A 14 -50.27 -4.76 19.27
C PHE A 14 -49.53 -3.46 19.65
N PHE A 15 -50.25 -2.37 19.91
CA PHE A 15 -49.64 -1.11 20.37
C PHE A 15 -49.00 -1.22 21.77
N GLY A 16 -49.63 -1.95 22.70
CA GLY A 16 -49.07 -2.19 24.04
C GLY A 16 -47.76 -3.01 23.99
N PHE A 17 -47.75 -4.08 23.20
CA PHE A 17 -46.55 -4.91 22.99
C PHE A 17 -45.42 -4.12 22.33
N SER A 18 -45.74 -3.30 21.31
CA SER A 18 -44.76 -2.45 20.62
C SER A 18 -44.10 -1.42 21.54
N GLN A 19 -44.83 -0.84 22.50
CA GLN A 19 -44.23 0.09 23.47
C GLN A 19 -43.28 -0.61 24.45
N GLU A 20 -43.60 -1.84 24.88
CA GLU A 20 -42.77 -2.60 25.82
C GLU A 20 -41.45 -3.03 25.17
N GLU A 21 -41.48 -3.49 23.92
CA GLU A 21 -40.27 -3.79 23.14
C GLU A 21 -39.40 -2.55 22.95
N ASN A 22 -40.00 -1.40 22.61
CA ASN A 22 -39.28 -0.15 22.45
C ASN A 22 -38.57 0.26 23.75
N LYS A 23 -39.28 0.19 24.89
CA LYS A 23 -38.70 0.50 26.21
C LYS A 23 -37.52 -0.42 26.54
N LYS A 24 -37.61 -1.70 26.19
CA LYS A 24 -36.51 -2.67 26.38
C LYS A 24 -35.32 -2.36 25.47
N ALA A 25 -35.56 -1.99 24.21
CA ALA A 25 -34.52 -1.60 23.27
C ALA A 25 -33.77 -0.34 23.75
N VAL A 26 -34.50 0.71 24.16
CA VAL A 26 -33.91 1.94 24.72
C VAL A 26 -33.06 1.63 25.95
N LYS A 27 -33.55 0.79 26.86
CA LYS A 27 -32.79 0.38 28.04
C LYS A 27 -31.51 -0.39 27.68
N THR A 28 -31.57 -1.27 26.69
CA THR A 28 -30.41 -2.07 26.25
C THR A 28 -29.37 -1.17 25.59
N LEU A 29 -29.80 -0.21 24.78
CA LEU A 29 -28.93 0.80 24.19
C LEU A 29 -28.24 1.66 25.25
N GLU A 30 -28.97 2.09 26.28
CA GLU A 30 -28.39 2.89 27.36
C GLU A 30 -27.33 2.10 28.14
N GLN A 31 -27.64 0.84 28.50
CA GLN A 31 -26.67 -0.04 29.15
C GLN A 31 -25.41 -0.26 28.29
N ALA A 32 -25.58 -0.37 26.97
CA ALA A 32 -24.43 -0.50 26.07
C ALA A 32 -23.57 0.77 26.04
N LYS A 33 -24.20 1.96 26.08
CA LYS A 33 -23.46 3.24 26.17
C LYS A 33 -22.73 3.41 27.48
N ASP A 34 -23.34 3.01 28.60
CA ASP A 34 -22.70 3.04 29.92
C ASP A 34 -21.43 2.18 29.92
N LEU A 35 -21.52 0.96 29.36
CA LEU A 35 -20.35 0.07 29.20
C LEU A 35 -19.27 0.68 28.30
N VAL A 36 -19.65 1.38 27.22
CA VAL A 36 -18.68 2.11 26.37
C VAL A 36 -18.02 3.23 27.17
N TYR A 37 -18.78 3.98 27.97
CA TYR A 37 -18.26 5.04 28.81
C TYR A 37 -17.26 4.50 29.84
N GLU A 38 -17.62 3.44 30.57
CA GLU A 38 -16.73 2.74 31.50
C GLU A 38 -15.46 2.24 30.81
N GLY A 39 -15.59 1.65 29.63
CA GLY A 39 -14.44 1.23 28.81
C GLY A 39 -13.51 2.38 28.44
N ASN A 40 -14.06 3.55 28.12
CA ASN A 40 -13.26 4.74 27.82
C ASN A 40 -12.49 5.24 29.05
N GLU A 41 -13.15 5.31 30.21
CA GLU A 41 -12.50 5.71 31.46
C GLU A 41 -11.36 4.76 31.82
N LEU A 42 -11.55 3.45 31.63
CA LEU A 42 -10.50 2.46 31.84
C LEU A 42 -9.33 2.65 30.87
N ALA A 43 -9.62 2.90 29.59
CA ALA A 43 -8.59 3.15 28.58
C ALA A 43 -7.79 4.43 28.86
N LEU A 44 -8.43 5.49 29.36
CA LEU A 44 -7.77 6.73 29.78
C LEU A 44 -6.82 6.51 30.96
N ASN A 45 -7.10 5.52 31.80
CA ASN A 45 -6.24 5.08 32.90
C ASN A 45 -5.24 3.98 32.48
N GLU A 46 -5.04 3.78 31.17
CA GLU A 46 -4.15 2.77 30.57
C GLU A 46 -4.51 1.30 30.92
N ASP A 47 -5.71 1.07 31.46
CA ASP A 47 -6.23 -0.27 31.76
C ASP A 47 -6.90 -0.88 30.52
N TYR A 48 -6.07 -1.19 29.53
CA TYR A 48 -6.53 -1.67 28.22
C TYR A 48 -7.15 -3.07 28.25
N ILE A 49 -6.95 -3.85 29.32
CA ILE A 49 -7.55 -5.18 29.46
C ILE A 49 -9.00 -5.04 29.90
N ASN A 50 -9.24 -4.27 30.97
CA ASN A 50 -10.60 -4.05 31.44
C ASN A 50 -11.41 -3.20 30.44
N ALA A 51 -10.79 -2.22 29.79
CA ALA A 51 -11.44 -1.46 28.71
C ALA A 51 -11.95 -2.35 27.58
N GLU A 52 -11.11 -3.28 27.11
CA GLU A 52 -11.49 -4.25 26.08
C GLU A 52 -12.69 -5.12 26.53
N MET A 53 -12.71 -5.56 27.79
CA MET A 53 -13.83 -6.33 28.32
C MET A 53 -15.13 -5.54 28.32
N GLU A 54 -15.12 -4.27 28.74
CA GLU A 54 -16.33 -3.43 28.74
C GLU A 54 -16.83 -3.15 27.32
N TYR A 55 -15.93 -2.88 26.36
CA TYR A 55 -16.34 -2.74 24.97
C TYR A 55 -16.94 -4.02 24.39
N ARG A 56 -16.39 -5.19 24.69
CA ARG A 56 -16.95 -6.48 24.26
C ARG A 56 -18.34 -6.73 24.85
N LYS A 57 -18.57 -6.37 26.13
CA LYS A 57 -19.90 -6.43 26.74
C LYS A 57 -20.87 -5.46 26.06
N ALA A 58 -20.44 -4.23 25.77
CA ALA A 58 -21.26 -3.25 25.06
C ALA A 58 -21.70 -3.77 23.68
N ILE A 59 -20.77 -4.32 22.90
CA ILE A 59 -21.05 -4.92 21.59
C ILE A 59 -22.00 -6.11 21.72
N SER A 60 -21.87 -6.92 22.78
CA SER A 60 -22.79 -8.04 23.03
C SER A 60 -24.20 -7.58 23.40
N LYS A 61 -24.35 -6.40 24.02
CA LYS A 61 -25.65 -5.83 24.39
C LYS A 61 -26.34 -5.17 23.21
N GLU A 62 -25.61 -4.35 22.47
CA GLU A 62 -26.12 -3.63 21.32
C GLU A 62 -25.14 -3.72 20.14
N PRO A 63 -25.22 -4.79 19.31
CA PRO A 63 -24.32 -4.98 18.19
C PRO A 63 -24.41 -3.86 17.13
N SER A 64 -25.53 -3.14 17.07
CA SER A 64 -25.72 -2.03 16.13
C SER A 64 -25.04 -0.73 16.59
N LEU A 65 -24.58 -0.66 17.84
CA LEU A 65 -23.89 0.51 18.38
C LEU A 65 -22.47 0.60 17.83
N ALA A 66 -22.28 1.43 16.80
CA ALA A 66 -21.01 1.59 16.10
C ALA A 66 -19.85 1.98 17.03
N VAL A 67 -20.09 2.85 18.02
CA VAL A 67 -19.04 3.36 18.92
C VAL A 67 -18.35 2.27 19.73
N GLY A 68 -19.04 1.19 20.11
CA GLY A 68 -18.42 0.08 20.83
C GLY A 68 -17.38 -0.66 19.99
N ASN A 69 -17.69 -0.94 18.73
CA ASN A 69 -16.73 -1.53 17.80
C ASN A 69 -15.59 -0.54 17.46
N TYR A 70 -15.89 0.74 17.29
CA TYR A 70 -14.90 1.78 17.02
C TYR A 70 -13.88 1.93 18.17
N ASN A 71 -14.32 2.02 19.42
CA ASN A 71 -13.41 2.17 20.56
C ASN A 71 -12.60 0.89 20.84
N LEU A 72 -13.20 -0.29 20.66
CA LEU A 72 -12.46 -1.54 20.75
C LEU A 72 -11.38 -1.64 19.67
N ALA A 73 -11.66 -1.14 18.46
CA ALA A 73 -10.65 -1.10 17.40
C ALA A 73 -9.48 -0.18 17.74
N ASN A 74 -9.75 0.99 18.32
CA ASN A 74 -8.69 1.90 18.77
C ASN A 74 -7.81 1.23 19.82
N ALA A 75 -8.40 0.51 20.78
CA ALA A 75 -7.65 -0.27 21.76
C ALA A 75 -6.76 -1.35 21.11
N TYR A 76 -7.21 -2.02 20.04
CA TYR A 76 -6.37 -2.95 19.29
C TYR A 76 -5.28 -2.25 18.47
N TYR A 77 -5.57 -1.08 17.91
CA TYR A 77 -4.59 -0.28 17.18
C TYR A 77 -3.43 0.14 18.08
N GLU A 78 -3.71 0.64 19.29
CA GLU A 78 -2.69 1.02 20.27
C GLU A 78 -1.82 -0.18 20.69
N LYS A 79 -2.39 -1.39 20.72
CA LYS A 79 -1.66 -2.64 20.98
C LYS A 79 -0.90 -3.19 19.76
N GLY A 80 -1.01 -2.55 18.59
CA GLY A 80 -0.42 -3.03 17.33
C GLY A 80 -1.14 -4.23 16.70
N SER A 81 -2.33 -4.60 17.19
CA SER A 81 -3.16 -5.69 16.67
C SER A 81 -4.00 -5.20 15.48
N PHE A 82 -3.33 -4.93 14.36
CA PHE A 82 -3.93 -4.21 13.23
C PHE A 82 -5.05 -4.97 12.51
N ASP A 83 -4.98 -6.30 12.43
CA ASP A 83 -6.03 -7.08 11.76
C ASP A 83 -7.32 -7.12 12.60
N GLU A 84 -7.21 -7.24 13.92
CA GLU A 84 -8.34 -7.13 14.84
C GLU A 84 -8.94 -5.72 14.84
N ALA A 85 -8.09 -4.68 14.82
CA ALA A 85 -8.52 -3.30 14.70
C ALA A 85 -9.31 -3.08 13.40
N LEU A 86 -8.78 -3.55 12.27
CA LEU A 86 -9.42 -3.45 10.97
C LEU A 86 -10.79 -4.14 10.95
N TYR A 87 -10.88 -5.37 11.46
CA TYR A 87 -12.14 -6.10 11.55
C TYR A 87 -13.19 -5.33 12.35
N ARG A 88 -12.80 -4.77 13.50
CA ARG A 88 -13.71 -4.01 14.36
C ARG A 88 -14.16 -2.70 13.72
N LEU A 89 -13.28 -1.97 13.06
CA LEU A 89 -13.67 -0.76 12.33
C LEU A 89 -14.59 -1.06 11.15
N GLN A 90 -14.39 -2.18 10.46
CA GLN A 90 -15.33 -2.62 9.41
C GLN A 90 -16.72 -2.89 9.99
N GLN A 91 -16.83 -3.49 11.18
CA GLN A 91 -18.12 -3.62 11.87
C GLN A 91 -18.70 -2.25 12.23
N ALA A 92 -17.88 -1.34 12.77
CA ALA A 92 -18.33 0.02 13.09
C ALA A 92 -18.84 0.77 11.84
N ALA A 93 -18.14 0.68 10.71
CA ALA A 93 -18.55 1.29 9.44
C ALA A 93 -19.86 0.67 8.91
N LYS A 94 -20.08 -0.64 9.12
CA LYS A 94 -21.30 -1.36 8.71
C LYS A 94 -22.51 -0.95 9.53
N THR A 95 -22.36 -0.69 10.82
CA THR A 95 -23.46 -0.32 11.71
C THR A 95 -23.63 1.19 11.90
N ALA A 96 -22.70 2.00 11.40
CA ALA A 96 -22.76 3.45 11.44
C ALA A 96 -24.01 4.00 10.75
N VAL A 97 -24.78 4.82 11.47
CA VAL A 97 -26.04 5.40 10.99
C VAL A 97 -25.85 6.82 10.44
N SER A 98 -24.88 7.55 10.97
CA SER A 98 -24.58 8.93 10.58
C SER A 98 -23.38 9.04 9.63
N LYS A 99 -23.29 10.15 8.89
CA LYS A 99 -22.10 10.47 8.09
C LYS A 99 -20.86 10.65 8.97
N GLU A 100 -21.03 11.22 10.16
CA GLU A 100 -19.93 11.42 11.10
C GLU A 100 -19.33 10.09 11.56
N GLU A 101 -20.17 9.13 11.97
CA GLU A 101 -19.69 7.80 12.36
C GLU A 101 -19.03 7.07 11.20
N LYS A 102 -19.62 7.14 10.00
CA LYS A 102 -19.01 6.55 8.80
C LYS A 102 -17.65 7.16 8.51
N HIS A 103 -17.55 8.48 8.59
CA HIS A 103 -16.29 9.20 8.41
C HIS A 103 -15.23 8.74 9.40
N LYS A 104 -15.53 8.74 10.71
CA LYS A 104 -14.61 8.28 11.76
C LYS A 104 -14.15 6.84 11.55
N ALA A 105 -15.08 5.94 11.22
CA ALA A 105 -14.75 4.55 10.97
C ALA A 105 -13.82 4.39 9.75
N TYR A 106 -14.16 5.00 8.61
CA TYR A 106 -13.32 4.91 7.41
C TYR A 106 -11.97 5.61 7.56
N HIS A 107 -11.89 6.72 8.30
CA HIS A 107 -10.64 7.40 8.60
C HIS A 107 -9.71 6.46 9.37
N ASN A 108 -10.20 5.86 10.45
CA ASN A 108 -9.39 4.94 11.25
C ASN A 108 -9.05 3.66 10.49
N ILE A 109 -9.92 3.17 9.58
CA ILE A 109 -9.57 2.06 8.68
C ILE A 109 -8.34 2.43 7.84
N GLY A 110 -8.32 3.65 7.28
CA GLY A 110 -7.18 4.16 6.55
C GLY A 110 -5.91 4.18 7.41
N ASN A 111 -5.99 4.69 8.64
CA ASN A 111 -4.84 4.74 9.56
C ASN A 111 -4.30 3.34 9.90
N VAL A 112 -5.19 2.39 10.21
CA VAL A 112 -4.81 0.98 10.48
C VAL A 112 -4.14 0.36 9.26
N LEU A 113 -4.68 0.58 8.05
CA LEU A 113 -4.12 0.04 6.82
C LEU A 113 -2.76 0.68 6.48
N MET A 114 -2.57 1.97 6.77
CA MET A 114 -1.26 2.63 6.65
C MET A 114 -0.21 1.98 7.56
N GLN A 115 -0.56 1.75 8.84
CA GLN A 115 0.35 1.07 9.77
C GLN A 115 0.66 -0.37 9.33
N ASN A 116 -0.31 -1.06 8.73
CA ASN A 116 -0.14 -2.40 8.18
C ASN A 116 0.48 -2.41 6.76
N LYS A 117 1.01 -1.27 6.28
CA LYS A 117 1.61 -1.10 4.95
C LYS A 117 0.70 -1.51 3.77
N LYS A 118 -0.62 -1.47 3.93
CA LYS A 118 -1.60 -1.75 2.87
C LYS A 118 -2.05 -0.44 2.21
N CYS A 119 -1.12 0.27 1.58
CA CYS A 119 -1.31 1.68 1.19
C CYS A 119 -2.36 1.89 0.09
N LYS A 120 -2.50 0.94 -0.85
CA LYS A 120 -3.57 0.97 -1.87
C LYS A 120 -4.97 0.91 -1.23
N GLU A 121 -5.13 0.05 -0.22
CA GLU A 121 -6.40 -0.11 0.49
C GLU A 121 -6.69 1.08 1.42
N ALA A 122 -5.65 1.60 2.08
CA ALA A 122 -5.74 2.82 2.89
C ALA A 122 -6.25 4.01 2.06
N THR A 123 -5.78 4.15 0.82
CA THR A 123 -6.22 5.19 -0.12
C THR A 123 -7.74 5.15 -0.35
N GLU A 124 -8.31 3.97 -0.58
CA GLU A 124 -9.76 3.84 -0.77
C GLU A 124 -10.54 4.07 0.53
N ALA A 125 -9.99 3.67 1.68
CA ALA A 125 -10.59 3.96 2.99
C ALA A 125 -10.68 5.47 3.27
N PHE A 126 -9.58 6.21 3.11
CA PHE A 126 -9.58 7.67 3.30
C PHE A 126 -10.49 8.39 2.29
N LYS A 127 -10.56 7.91 1.05
CA LYS A 127 -11.51 8.42 0.05
C LYS A 127 -12.97 8.21 0.49
N ASN A 128 -13.29 7.06 1.09
CA ASN A 128 -14.61 6.82 1.69
C ASN A 128 -14.88 7.71 2.92
N ALA A 129 -13.85 7.99 3.73
CA ALA A 129 -13.97 8.94 4.83
C ALA A 129 -14.28 10.37 4.32
N LEU A 130 -13.58 10.84 3.28
CA LEU A 130 -13.82 12.16 2.66
C LEU A 130 -15.17 12.27 1.95
N ARG A 131 -15.73 11.16 1.44
CA ARG A 131 -17.11 11.15 0.91
C ARG A 131 -18.15 11.48 1.99
N ASN A 132 -17.86 11.15 3.25
CA ASN A 132 -18.75 11.40 4.38
C ASN A 132 -18.48 12.75 5.06
N ASN A 133 -17.22 13.19 5.11
CA ASN A 133 -16.83 14.53 5.55
C ASN A 133 -15.76 15.13 4.61
N PRO A 134 -16.17 15.89 3.58
CA PRO A 134 -15.23 16.46 2.60
C PRO A 134 -14.34 17.58 3.14
N ALA A 135 -14.66 18.14 4.32
CA ALA A 135 -13.96 19.28 4.92
C ALA A 135 -12.88 18.84 5.92
N ASP A 136 -12.70 17.54 6.15
CA ASP A 136 -11.68 17.06 7.07
C ASP A 136 -10.28 17.09 6.43
N GLU A 137 -9.48 18.07 6.86
CA GLU A 137 -8.13 18.28 6.34
C GLU A 137 -7.15 17.20 6.81
N GLU A 138 -7.36 16.62 7.99
CA GLU A 138 -6.54 15.50 8.48
C GLU A 138 -6.68 14.28 7.57
N THR A 139 -7.91 13.85 7.26
CA THR A 139 -8.15 12.78 6.29
C THR A 139 -7.58 13.15 4.91
N ARG A 140 -7.69 14.42 4.47
CA ARG A 140 -7.15 14.84 3.17
C ARG A 140 -5.64 14.69 3.11
N TYR A 141 -4.95 15.08 4.18
CA TYR A 141 -3.51 14.89 4.33
C TYR A 141 -3.15 13.39 4.34
N ASN A 142 -3.82 12.58 5.16
CA ASN A 142 -3.55 11.13 5.24
C ASN A 142 -3.86 10.42 3.92
N TYR A 143 -4.88 10.85 3.17
CA TYR A 143 -5.16 10.35 1.82
C TYR A 143 -4.02 10.63 0.84
N ALA A 144 -3.40 11.82 0.90
CA ALA A 144 -2.26 12.15 0.05
C ALA A 144 -1.04 11.28 0.41
N LEU A 145 -0.77 11.09 1.71
CA LEU A 145 0.29 10.18 2.17
C LEU A 145 0.03 8.74 1.73
N ALA A 146 -1.20 8.26 1.83
CA ALA A 146 -1.56 6.91 1.42
C ALA A 146 -1.34 6.68 -0.08
N LYS A 147 -1.65 7.69 -0.90
CA LYS A 147 -1.38 7.65 -2.34
C LYS A 147 0.10 7.58 -2.65
N GLN A 148 0.90 8.43 -2.02
CA GLN A 148 2.35 8.43 -2.22
C GLN A 148 2.94 7.07 -1.81
N CYS A 149 2.56 6.54 -0.64
CA CYS A 149 2.99 5.21 -0.22
C CYS A 149 2.57 4.13 -1.22
N ALA A 150 1.36 4.19 -1.79
CA ALA A 150 0.89 3.23 -2.77
C ALA A 150 1.68 3.29 -4.09
N GLU A 151 2.08 4.50 -4.52
CA GLU A 151 2.95 4.72 -5.68
C GLU A 151 4.35 4.15 -5.42
N GLU A 152 4.96 4.46 -4.27
CA GLU A 152 6.27 3.93 -3.88
C GLU A 152 6.29 2.38 -3.80
N GLN A 153 5.21 1.78 -3.27
CA GLN A 153 5.06 0.32 -3.25
C GLN A 153 4.95 -0.28 -4.64
N GLN A 154 4.32 0.43 -5.57
CA GLN A 154 4.20 -0.02 -6.96
C GLN A 154 5.55 0.10 -7.68
N GLU A 155 6.28 1.21 -7.54
CA GLU A 155 7.61 1.38 -8.15
C GLU A 155 8.61 0.31 -7.66
N GLN A 156 8.57 -0.04 -6.37
CA GLN A 156 9.40 -1.11 -5.82
C GLN A 156 9.04 -2.48 -6.40
N GLN A 157 7.76 -2.72 -6.67
CA GLN A 157 7.30 -3.98 -7.26
C GLN A 157 7.71 -4.06 -8.73
N ASP A 158 7.52 -2.99 -9.50
CA ASP A 158 7.89 -2.91 -10.91
C ASP A 158 9.41 -3.13 -11.09
N GLN A 159 10.25 -2.53 -10.23
CA GLN A 159 11.71 -2.76 -10.24
C GLN A 159 12.10 -4.20 -9.89
N GLN A 160 11.35 -4.88 -9.01
CA GLN A 160 11.62 -6.29 -8.69
C GLN A 160 11.26 -7.21 -9.84
N ASP A 161 10.19 -6.91 -10.56
CA ASP A 161 9.76 -7.68 -11.71
C ASP A 161 10.71 -7.49 -12.90
N GLU A 162 11.18 -6.26 -13.17
CA GLU A 162 12.23 -6.00 -14.18
C GLU A 162 13.55 -6.74 -13.88
N ASN A 163 13.96 -6.82 -12.60
CA ASN A 163 15.17 -7.54 -12.21
C ASN A 163 15.02 -9.07 -12.34
N LYS A 164 13.80 -9.62 -12.21
CA LYS A 164 13.55 -11.04 -12.45
C LYS A 164 13.60 -11.37 -13.94
N ASP A 165 13.01 -10.55 -14.78
CA ASP A 165 13.04 -10.73 -16.24
C ASP A 165 14.49 -10.68 -16.79
N GLN A 166 15.36 -9.83 -16.21
CA GLN A 166 16.79 -9.81 -16.56
C GLN A 166 17.56 -11.04 -16.10
N ASN A 167 17.18 -11.67 -14.98
CA ASN A 167 17.81 -12.91 -14.53
C ASN A 167 17.36 -14.11 -15.37
N ASP A 168 16.08 -14.18 -15.75
CA ASP A 168 15.57 -15.25 -16.62
C ASP A 168 16.18 -15.15 -18.03
N GLN A 169 16.43 -13.94 -18.55
CA GLN A 169 17.17 -13.74 -19.81
C GLN A 169 18.65 -14.16 -19.73
N ASN A 170 19.27 -14.10 -18.55
CA ASN A 170 20.65 -14.57 -18.36
C ASN A 170 20.77 -16.08 -18.26
N ASP A 171 19.73 -16.77 -17.78
CA ASP A 171 19.69 -18.25 -17.80
C ASP A 171 19.36 -18.78 -19.20
N GLU A 172 18.52 -18.10 -20.01
CA GLU A 172 18.33 -18.48 -21.42
C GLU A 172 19.59 -18.28 -22.30
N ASN A 173 20.45 -17.31 -21.97
CA ASN A 173 21.73 -17.14 -22.67
C ASN A 173 22.77 -18.20 -22.30
N LYS A 174 22.73 -18.77 -21.09
CA LYS A 174 23.62 -19.89 -20.72
C LYS A 174 23.26 -21.19 -21.44
N ASP A 175 21.97 -21.45 -21.67
CA ASP A 175 21.52 -22.61 -22.45
C ASP A 175 21.80 -22.48 -23.97
N GLN A 176 22.11 -21.26 -24.47
CA GLN A 176 22.56 -21.05 -25.84
C GLN A 176 24.07 -21.14 -26.01
N ASP A 177 24.87 -20.76 -25.01
CA ASP A 177 26.32 -20.92 -25.05
C ASP A 177 26.75 -22.40 -24.90
N ASP A 178 26.05 -23.21 -24.08
CA ASP A 178 26.29 -24.66 -24.00
C ASP A 178 25.93 -25.42 -25.30
N LYS A 179 25.13 -24.82 -26.20
CA LYS A 179 24.85 -25.39 -27.54
C LYS A 179 25.84 -24.96 -28.62
N GLN A 180 26.68 -23.95 -28.37
CA GLN A 180 27.74 -23.56 -29.29
C GLN A 180 29.10 -24.19 -28.96
N GLU A 181 29.35 -24.63 -27.73
CA GLU A 181 30.54 -25.42 -27.41
C GLU A 181 30.47 -26.86 -27.95
N ASP A 182 29.29 -27.50 -27.98
CA ASP A 182 29.10 -28.85 -28.58
C ASP A 182 29.25 -28.89 -30.12
N GLN A 183 29.23 -27.74 -30.80
CA GLN A 183 29.47 -27.66 -32.25
C GLN A 183 30.92 -27.35 -32.64
N LYS A 184 31.79 -26.99 -31.69
CA LYS A 184 33.21 -26.75 -31.96
C LYS A 184 34.13 -27.92 -31.61
N GLU A 185 33.65 -28.92 -30.87
CA GLU A 185 34.42 -30.16 -30.60
C GLU A 185 34.33 -31.23 -31.71
N ASN A 186 33.63 -30.97 -32.83
CA ASN A 186 33.50 -31.95 -33.93
C ASN A 186 34.29 -31.62 -35.21
N GLU A 187 35.17 -30.60 -35.22
CA GLU A 187 36.00 -30.28 -36.40
C GLU A 187 37.50 -30.65 -36.26
N ASP A 188 37.97 -31.18 -35.13
CA ASP A 188 39.40 -31.47 -34.90
C ASP A 188 39.79 -32.97 -34.85
N GLU A 189 38.93 -33.89 -35.31
CA GLU A 189 39.25 -35.33 -35.43
C GLU A 189 39.43 -35.85 -36.86
N ASN A 190 40.00 -35.05 -37.79
CA ASN A 190 40.36 -35.61 -39.10
C ASN A 190 41.64 -35.04 -39.70
N LYS A 191 42.77 -35.35 -39.05
CA LYS A 191 44.09 -35.33 -39.70
C LYS A 191 44.98 -36.46 -39.20
N GLU A 192 44.78 -37.67 -39.71
CA GLU A 192 45.89 -38.60 -39.94
C GLU A 192 45.65 -39.38 -41.25
N ASP A 193 46.76 -39.70 -41.91
CA ASP A 193 46.90 -40.50 -43.13
C ASP A 193 46.56 -39.87 -44.49
N GLN A 194 47.58 -39.28 -45.15
CA GLN A 194 48.37 -40.02 -46.15
C GLN A 194 49.54 -39.21 -46.72
N LYS A 195 50.64 -39.93 -46.93
CA LYS A 195 51.91 -39.47 -47.52
C LYS A 195 51.85 -39.47 -49.05
N ASP A 196 52.64 -38.57 -49.61
CA ASP A 196 53.65 -38.80 -50.67
C ASP A 196 53.44 -38.17 -52.07
N GLN A 197 54.57 -37.59 -52.53
CA GLN A 197 54.99 -37.17 -53.88
C GLN A 197 54.47 -35.88 -54.55
N GLY A 198 55.43 -35.01 -54.89
CA GLY A 198 55.67 -34.66 -56.30
C GLY A 198 55.68 -33.19 -56.72
N ASP A 199 56.89 -32.60 -56.70
CA ASP A 199 57.48 -31.66 -57.68
C ASP A 199 56.86 -30.29 -58.07
N GLN A 200 57.72 -29.28 -57.89
CA GLN A 200 58.14 -28.19 -58.78
C GLN A 200 57.25 -26.99 -59.19
N ASP A 201 57.88 -25.82 -58.92
CA ASP A 201 58.07 -24.64 -59.79
C ASP A 201 57.27 -23.33 -59.59
N GLN A 202 58.02 -22.34 -59.09
CA GLN A 202 58.25 -20.97 -59.61
C GLN A 202 57.08 -19.97 -59.77
N LYS A 203 57.18 -18.85 -59.03
CA LYS A 203 57.67 -17.51 -59.46
C LYS A 203 56.87 -16.30 -58.93
N GLU A 204 57.68 -15.34 -58.51
CA GLU A 204 57.51 -13.91 -58.19
C GLU A 204 56.50 -13.10 -59.03
N GLY A 205 56.03 -11.98 -58.46
CA GLY A 205 55.51 -10.86 -59.25
C GLY A 205 54.75 -9.79 -58.45
N ASP A 206 55.37 -8.62 -58.36
CA ASP A 206 54.96 -7.36 -57.71
C ASP A 206 53.83 -6.56 -58.41
N ASP A 207 53.45 -5.47 -57.73
CA ASP A 207 52.94 -4.17 -58.24
C ASP A 207 51.42 -3.83 -58.28
N GLN A 208 51.01 -3.06 -57.27
CA GLN A 208 50.59 -1.63 -57.30
C GLN A 208 49.53 -1.07 -58.29
N LYS A 209 48.64 -0.25 -57.68
CA LYS A 209 48.04 1.05 -58.08
C LYS A 209 46.59 1.13 -58.61
N ASP A 210 45.75 1.72 -57.74
CA ASP A 210 44.97 2.97 -57.90
C ASP A 210 44.49 3.41 -59.30
N GLU A 211 43.18 3.61 -59.49
CA GLU A 211 42.50 4.92 -59.42
C GLU A 211 41.06 4.88 -60.00
N LYS A 212 40.12 5.44 -59.23
CA LYS A 212 39.00 6.36 -59.56
C LYS A 212 38.04 6.09 -60.73
N GLY A 213 36.75 6.26 -60.43
CA GLY A 213 35.77 6.80 -61.39
C GLY A 213 34.29 6.59 -61.04
N ASP A 214 33.73 7.43 -60.17
CA ASP A 214 32.30 7.80 -60.16
C ASP A 214 32.06 8.96 -61.18
N PRO A 215 30.84 9.46 -61.50
CA PRO A 215 29.50 9.14 -60.98
C PRO A 215 28.39 9.04 -62.08
N LYS A 216 27.11 8.79 -61.70
CA LYS A 216 25.93 9.50 -62.25
C LYS A 216 24.61 9.21 -61.53
N ASP A 217 23.95 10.30 -61.14
CA ASP A 217 22.56 10.43 -60.65
C ASP A 217 21.51 10.10 -61.73
N GLU A 218 20.32 9.61 -61.32
CA GLU A 218 19.02 10.32 -61.46
C GLU A 218 17.80 9.48 -60.99
N GLN A 219 17.20 9.98 -59.90
CA GLN A 219 15.76 10.20 -59.59
C GLN A 219 14.63 9.13 -59.75
N GLU A 220 14.00 8.91 -58.58
CA GLU A 220 12.56 8.90 -58.23
C GLU A 220 11.59 7.80 -58.74
N LYS A 221 11.01 7.04 -57.78
CA LYS A 221 9.62 7.25 -57.28
C LYS A 221 9.20 6.30 -56.15
N ASP A 222 8.81 6.93 -55.04
CA ASP A 222 7.60 6.73 -54.22
C ASP A 222 7.14 5.33 -53.77
N GLY A 223 7.00 5.17 -52.45
CA GLY A 223 6.55 3.92 -51.81
C GLY A 223 6.55 3.97 -50.28
N ASN A 224 5.72 4.86 -49.74
CA ASN A 224 5.36 5.12 -48.34
C ASN A 224 5.25 3.88 -47.41
N GLN A 225 5.92 3.89 -46.25
CA GLN A 225 5.40 3.28 -45.01
C GLN A 225 6.01 3.92 -43.75
N GLU A 226 5.14 4.61 -43.02
CA GLU A 226 5.37 5.31 -41.76
C GLU A 226 5.70 4.34 -40.61
N ASN A 227 6.74 4.64 -39.82
CA ASN A 227 6.82 4.24 -38.42
C ASN A 227 6.88 5.51 -37.58
N GLN A 228 5.78 5.79 -36.87
CA GLN A 228 5.67 6.89 -35.92
C GLN A 228 6.38 6.53 -34.62
N ASP A 229 7.50 7.20 -34.34
CA ASP A 229 8.04 7.33 -32.99
C ASP A 229 7.05 8.15 -32.13
N LYS A 230 6.45 7.49 -31.13
CA LYS A 230 5.70 8.17 -30.06
C LYS A 230 6.68 8.57 -28.96
N GLU A 231 7.18 9.80 -29.03
CA GLU A 231 7.79 10.46 -27.87
C GLU A 231 6.74 10.59 -26.74
N GLN A 232 6.96 9.89 -25.63
CA GLN A 232 6.21 10.12 -24.38
C GLN A 232 6.59 11.47 -23.78
N GLN A 233 5.75 12.48 -23.98
CA GLN A 233 5.84 13.74 -23.24
C GLN A 233 5.55 13.50 -21.75
N LYS A 234 6.54 13.80 -20.88
CA LYS A 234 6.35 13.90 -19.43
C LYS A 234 5.28 14.95 -19.11
N PRO A 235 4.28 14.66 -18.24
CA PRO A 235 3.24 15.62 -17.91
C PRO A 235 3.82 16.84 -17.17
N GLN A 236 3.53 18.05 -17.66
CA GLN A 236 3.88 19.29 -16.97
C GLN A 236 3.07 19.46 -15.68
N PRO A 237 3.68 19.92 -14.58
CA PRO A 237 3.02 20.10 -13.29
C PRO A 237 1.96 21.21 -13.35
N LYS A 238 0.79 20.97 -12.75
CA LYS A 238 -0.31 21.95 -12.67
C LYS A 238 0.07 23.11 -11.73
N PRO A 239 -0.35 24.35 -12.01
CA PRO A 239 -0.02 25.51 -11.15
C PRO A 239 -0.53 25.30 -9.72
N GLY A 240 0.38 25.39 -8.74
CA GLY A 240 0.08 25.25 -7.30
C GLY A 240 0.54 23.94 -6.65
N GLN A 241 1.09 22.99 -7.41
CA GLN A 241 1.75 21.80 -6.85
C GLN A 241 3.26 22.03 -6.74
N LEU A 242 3.86 21.64 -5.62
CA LEU A 242 5.32 21.61 -5.46
C LEU A 242 5.91 20.69 -6.54
N SER A 243 7.02 21.09 -7.15
CA SER A 243 7.70 20.24 -8.12
C SER A 243 8.18 18.95 -7.45
N PRO A 244 8.34 17.83 -8.19
CA PRO A 244 8.87 16.58 -7.64
C PRO A 244 10.20 16.77 -6.91
N GLN A 245 11.04 17.70 -7.38
CA GLN A 245 12.30 18.05 -6.70
C GLN A 245 12.07 18.82 -5.40
N GLN A 246 11.08 19.72 -5.34
CA GLN A 246 10.72 20.42 -4.10
C GLN A 246 10.15 19.45 -3.06
N ILE A 247 9.36 18.46 -3.50
CA ILE A 247 8.85 17.39 -2.63
C ILE A 247 10.01 16.55 -2.12
N LYS A 248 10.93 16.11 -2.98
CA LYS A 248 12.13 15.35 -2.59
C LYS A 248 12.98 16.11 -1.56
N ASN A 249 13.25 17.40 -1.81
CA ASN A 249 14.02 18.23 -0.88
C ASN A 249 13.29 18.43 0.46
N LEU A 250 11.96 18.52 0.45
CA LEU A 250 11.15 18.63 1.66
C LEU A 250 11.17 17.33 2.47
N LEU A 251 11.03 16.17 1.80
CA LEU A 251 11.12 14.86 2.44
C LEU A 251 12.50 14.60 3.04
N GLU A 252 13.56 14.98 2.33
CA GLU A 252 14.93 14.89 2.85
C GLU A 252 15.13 15.82 4.07
N ALA A 253 14.57 17.03 4.03
CA ALA A 253 14.60 17.93 5.19
C ALA A 253 13.83 17.37 6.40
N MET A 254 12.68 16.71 6.16
CA MET A 254 11.88 16.06 7.21
C MET A 254 12.61 14.85 7.81
N ASN A 255 13.16 13.96 6.97
CA ASN A 255 13.92 12.79 7.42
C ASN A 255 15.15 13.20 8.26
N ASN A 256 15.87 14.24 7.83
CA ASN A 256 16.98 14.81 8.58
C ASN A 256 16.55 15.44 9.91
N GLN A 257 15.31 15.93 10.03
CA GLN A 257 14.78 16.43 11.29
C GLN A 257 14.41 15.28 12.23
N GLU A 258 13.80 14.22 11.71
CA GLU A 258 13.46 13.02 12.47
C GLU A 258 14.70 12.33 13.04
N GLU A 259 15.74 12.17 12.22
CA GLU A 259 17.03 11.58 12.65
C GLU A 259 17.66 12.39 13.80
N LYS A 260 17.65 13.73 13.71
CA LYS A 260 18.15 14.62 14.78
C LYS A 260 17.34 14.50 16.07
N VAL A 261 16.03 14.28 15.99
CA VAL A 261 15.19 14.07 17.17
C VAL A 261 15.52 12.72 17.80
N GLN A 262 15.70 11.69 16.98
CA GLN A 262 16.06 10.35 17.45
C GLN A 262 17.44 10.34 18.13
N GLU A 263 18.43 11.03 17.57
CA GLU A 263 19.75 11.22 18.19
C GLU A 263 19.65 11.92 19.54
N LYS A 264 18.82 12.97 19.67
CA LYS A 264 18.60 13.66 20.95
C LYS A 264 17.97 12.74 21.99
N ILE A 265 16.95 11.98 21.63
CA ILE A 265 16.30 11.01 22.53
C ILE A 265 17.31 9.96 22.99
N ASN A 266 18.15 9.44 22.08
CA ASN A 266 19.18 8.46 22.41
C ASN A 266 20.30 9.06 23.29
N ALA A 267 20.69 10.33 23.06
CA ALA A 267 21.65 11.05 23.88
C ALA A 267 21.10 11.38 25.29
N GLU A 268 19.80 11.61 25.43
CA GLU A 268 19.15 11.78 26.74
C GLU A 268 19.04 10.45 27.50
N LYS A 269 18.71 9.35 26.81
CA LYS A 269 18.70 8.00 27.41
C LYS A 269 20.06 7.57 27.93
N THR A 270 21.13 7.88 27.20
CA THR A 270 22.52 7.55 27.62
C THR A 270 23.04 8.44 28.75
N LYS A 271 22.44 9.62 28.98
CA LYS A 271 22.83 10.53 30.06
C LYS A 271 22.37 10.13 31.46
N GLY A 272 21.63 9.03 31.62
CA GLY A 272 21.40 8.31 32.88
C GLY A 272 20.87 9.18 34.04
N VAL A 273 19.65 8.92 34.48
CA VAL A 273 19.11 9.49 35.74
C VAL A 273 20.16 9.31 36.84
N LYS A 274 20.70 10.41 37.38
CA LYS A 274 21.57 10.39 38.57
C LYS A 274 20.74 9.87 39.74
N VAL A 275 20.75 8.57 39.94
CA VAL A 275 20.24 7.94 41.16
C VAL A 275 21.14 8.40 42.30
N ARG A 276 20.66 9.35 43.11
CA ARG A 276 21.23 9.59 44.44
C ARG A 276 20.86 8.36 45.26
N SER A 277 21.83 7.48 45.50
CA SER A 277 21.68 6.44 46.50
C SER A 277 21.70 7.09 47.88
N GLU A 278 20.57 7.06 48.58
CA GLU A 278 20.54 7.27 50.02
C GLU A 278 21.30 6.09 50.65
N LYS A 279 22.37 6.42 51.38
CA LYS A 279 23.17 5.47 52.14
C LYS A 279 22.43 5.20 53.44
N ASP A 280 21.93 3.97 53.59
CA ASP A 280 21.58 3.41 54.90
C ASP A 280 22.86 2.95 55.62
N TRP A 281 23.30 3.77 56.58
CA TRP A 281 24.04 3.40 57.79
C TRP A 281 23.90 4.52 58.83
#